data_AF-A0A1D1XWW2-F1
#
_entry.id   AF-A0A1D1XWW2-F1
#
_cell.length_a   1.000
_cell.length_b   1.000
_cell.length_c   1.000
_cell.angle_alpha   90.00
_cell.angle_beta   90.00
_cell.angle_gamma   90.00
#
_symmetry.space_group_name_H-M   'P 1'
#
loop_
_entity.id
_entity.type
_entity.pdbx_description
1 polymer ?
#
loop_
_entity_poly.entity_id
_entity_poly.type
_entity_poly.pdbx_seq_one_letter_code
_entity_poly.pdbx_strand_id
1 'polypeptide(L)'
;MDDAIAFFSLPPGFGFHPTDVELISYYLKRKILGHKAACDVIPDVDIYKHEPWDLPAKSQIPTRDCKWHFFASRDRKYPNGSRSNRATEAGYWKSTGKD
;
A
#
# COMPACT_ATOMS: atom_id res chain seq x y z
N MET A 1 9.31 -15.99 7.01
CA MET A 1 9.24 -15.24 8.28
C MET A 1 10.53 -14.45 8.53
N ASP A 2 11.52 -14.57 7.65
CA ASP A 2 12.89 -14.07 7.84
C ASP A 2 13.14 -12.63 7.35
N ASP A 3 12.34 -12.10 6.41
CA ASP A 3 12.56 -10.77 5.84
C ASP A 3 12.16 -9.61 6.76
N ALA A 4 11.19 -9.82 7.66
CA ALA A 4 10.80 -8.80 8.64
C ALA A 4 11.90 -8.52 9.67
N ILE A 5 12.74 -9.53 9.95
CA ILE A 5 13.88 -9.41 10.87
C ILE A 5 15.02 -8.60 10.23
N ALA A 6 15.19 -8.68 8.91
CA ALA A 6 16.21 -7.91 8.18
C ALA A 6 15.97 -6.40 8.27
N PHE A 7 14.71 -5.93 8.28
CA PHE A 7 14.40 -4.50 8.40
C PHE A 7 14.83 -3.88 9.74
N PHE A 8 14.71 -4.64 10.84
CA PHE A 8 15.18 -4.20 12.16
C PHE A 8 16.71 -4.26 12.31
N SER A 9 17.42 -4.88 11.37
CA SER A 9 18.88 -4.95 11.35
C SER A 9 19.54 -3.83 10.53
N LEU A 10 18.74 -2.97 9.89
CA LEU A 10 19.25 -1.82 9.16
C LEU A 10 19.83 -0.77 10.13
N PRO A 11 20.91 -0.07 9.73
CA PRO A 11 21.45 1.00 10.55
C PRO A 11 20.40 2.07 10.84
N PRO A 12 20.44 2.72 12.01
CA PRO A 12 19.56 3.84 12.33
C PRO A 12 19.55 4.88 11.20
N GLY A 13 18.34 5.24 10.73
CA GLY A 13 18.17 6.15 9.61
C GLY A 13 17.84 5.48 8.27
N PHE A 14 18.04 4.16 8.15
CA PHE A 14 17.62 3.36 7.00
C PHE A 14 16.27 2.71 7.26
N GLY A 15 15.44 2.59 6.23
CA GLY A 15 14.07 2.15 6.36
C GLY A 15 13.36 2.10 5.02
N PHE A 16 12.09 1.68 5.03
CA PHE A 16 11.27 1.67 3.84
C PHE A 16 10.78 3.08 3.56
N HIS A 17 11.51 3.79 2.71
CA HIS A 17 11.22 5.17 2.32
C HIS A 17 11.35 5.32 0.79
N PRO A 18 10.52 4.62 0.00
CA PRO A 18 10.60 4.69 -1.45
C PRO A 18 10.14 6.06 -1.95
N THR A 19 10.77 6.53 -3.01
CA THR A 19 10.30 7.66 -3.81
C THR A 19 9.09 7.27 -4.67
N ASP A 20 8.33 8.26 -5.15
CA ASP A 20 7.20 8.03 -6.05
C ASP A 20 7.61 7.26 -7.31
N VAL A 21 8.81 7.54 -7.84
CA VAL A 21 9.36 6.87 -9.02
C VAL A 21 9.62 5.39 -8.73
N GLU A 22 10.15 5.06 -7.55
CA GLU A 22 10.40 3.68 -7.13
C GLU A 22 9.09 2.92 -6.89
N LEU A 23 8.11 3.55 -6.23
CA LEU A 23 6.77 2.98 -6.03
C LEU A 23 6.15 2.52 -7.36
N ILE A 24 6.25 3.35 -8.40
CA ILE A 24 5.66 3.03 -9.72
C ILE A 24 6.54 2.07 -10.51
N SER A 25 7.80 2.45 -10.74
CA SER A 25 8.67 1.83 -11.74
C SER A 25 9.26 0.50 -11.26
N TYR A 26 9.43 0.36 -9.94
CA TYR A 26 9.99 -0.82 -9.33
C TYR A 26 8.88 -1.69 -8.72
N TYR A 27 8.15 -1.19 -7.72
CA TYR A 27 7.21 -2.03 -6.96
C TYR A 27 5.94 -2.37 -7.74
N LEU A 28 5.20 -1.36 -8.22
CA LEU A 28 3.94 -1.58 -8.94
C LEU A 28 4.16 -2.33 -10.27
N LYS A 29 5.18 -1.93 -11.04
CA LYS A 29 5.52 -2.62 -12.30
C LYS A 29 5.84 -4.10 -12.07
N ARG A 30 6.65 -4.43 -11.06
CA ARG A 30 6.99 -5.83 -10.72
C ARG A 30 5.78 -6.62 -10.24
N LYS A 31 4.88 -5.98 -9.47
CA LYS A 31 3.62 -6.60 -9.02
C LYS A 31 2.75 -7.02 -10.21
N ILE A 32 2.58 -6.13 -11.19
CA ILE A 32 1.78 -6.41 -12.40
C ILE A 32 2.42 -7.51 -13.25
N LEU A 33 3.75 -7.57 -13.31
CA LEU A 33 4.50 -8.62 -14.01
C LEU A 33 4.57 -9.95 -13.24
N GLY A 34 4.00 -10.04 -12.03
CA GLY A 34 3.95 -11.27 -11.24
C GLY A 34 5.24 -11.61 -10.48
N HIS A 35 6.18 -10.68 -10.33
CA HIS A 35 7.44 -10.91 -9.61
C HIS A 35 7.24 -10.79 -8.09
N LYS A 36 7.13 -11.93 -7.39
CA LYS A 36 6.81 -11.98 -5.94
C LYS A 36 7.90 -11.45 -5.01
N ALA A 37 9.17 -11.80 -5.22
CA ALA A 37 10.25 -11.56 -4.27
C ALA A 37 10.52 -10.09 -3.88
N ALA A 38 10.13 -9.11 -4.71
CA ALA A 38 10.25 -7.69 -4.39
C ALA A 38 8.94 -7.05 -3.90
N CYS A 39 7.81 -7.76 -4.06
CA CYS A 39 6.48 -7.26 -3.71
C CYS A 39 6.04 -7.65 -2.31
N ASP A 40 6.72 -8.62 -1.67
CA ASP A 40 6.39 -9.10 -0.31
C ASP A 40 6.54 -8.00 0.77
N VAL A 41 7.16 -6.89 0.41
CA VAL A 41 7.33 -5.68 1.23
C VAL A 41 6.04 -4.86 1.35
N ILE A 42 5.22 -4.83 0.30
CA ILE A 42 3.97 -4.06 0.25
C ILE A 42 2.80 -5.05 0.21
N PRO A 43 2.00 -5.17 1.28
CA PRO A 43 0.91 -6.15 1.33
C PRO A 43 -0.26 -5.78 0.41
N ASP A 44 -0.95 -6.80 -0.11
CA ASP A 44 -2.24 -6.63 -0.78
C ASP A 44 -3.34 -6.39 0.27
N VAL A 45 -4.00 -5.23 0.19
CA VAL A 45 -5.09 -4.85 1.10
C VAL A 45 -6.20 -4.17 0.31
N ASP A 46 -7.44 -4.61 0.53
CA ASP A 46 -8.62 -3.91 0.02
C ASP A 46 -8.92 -2.69 0.90
N ILE A 47 -8.25 -1.57 0.60
CA ILE A 47 -8.30 -0.35 1.41
C ILE A 47 -9.71 0.25 1.55
N TYR A 48 -10.64 -0.11 0.67
CA TYR A 48 -12.02 0.37 0.72
C TYR A 48 -12.89 -0.41 1.70
N LYS A 49 -12.45 -1.58 2.15
CA LYS A 49 -13.14 -2.41 3.15
C LYS A 49 -12.62 -2.22 4.57
N HIS A 50 -11.74 -1.25 4.78
CA HIS A 50 -11.07 -1.01 6.05
C HIS A 50 -11.13 0.45 6.41
N GLU A 51 -11.27 0.72 7.70
CA GLU A 51 -11.17 2.09 8.19
C GLU A 51 -9.70 2.53 8.25
N PRO A 52 -9.42 3.83 8.12
CA PRO A 52 -8.05 4.34 8.10
C PRO A 52 -7.22 3.94 9.32
N TRP A 53 -7.85 3.82 10.49
CA TRP A 53 -7.18 3.42 11.75
C TRP A 53 -6.87 1.91 11.83
N ASP A 54 -7.49 1.08 10.99
CA ASP A 54 -7.20 -0.35 10.93
C ASP A 54 -6.02 -0.66 9.98
N LEU A 55 -5.74 0.25 9.03
CA LEU A 55 -4.70 0.06 8.02
C LEU A 55 -3.28 -0.11 8.59
N PRO A 56 -2.84 0.65 9.61
CA PRO A 56 -1.50 0.49 10.18
C PRO A 56 -1.19 -0.94 10.61
N ALA A 57 -2.16 -1.64 11.21
CA ALA A 57 -2.01 -3.02 11.67
C ALA A 57 -1.86 -4.03 10.53
N LYS A 58 -2.19 -3.64 9.28
CA LYS A 58 -2.07 -4.49 8.09
C LYS A 58 -0.73 -4.32 7.39
N SER A 59 0.09 -3.37 7.81
CA SER A 59 1.44 -3.23 7.25
C SER A 59 2.38 -4.26 7.86
N GLN A 60 3.20 -4.86 7.00
CA GLN A 60 4.19 -5.86 7.41
C GLN A 60 5.54 -5.24 7.79
N ILE A 61 5.71 -3.93 7.56
CA ILE A 61 7.00 -3.25 7.72
C ILE A 61 6.87 -2.07 8.67
N PRO A 62 7.79 -1.92 9.63
CA PRO A 62 7.86 -0.72 10.44
C PRO A 62 8.17 0.49 9.56
N THR A 63 7.27 1.48 9.59
CA THR A 63 7.48 2.78 8.92
C THR A 63 7.93 3.82 9.93
N ARG A 64 8.85 4.68 9.53
CA ARG A 64 9.35 5.77 10.38
C ARG A 64 8.43 6.99 10.35
N ASP A 65 7.77 7.21 9.22
CA ASP A 65 7.02 8.46 8.96
C ASP A 65 5.52 8.31 9.14
N CYS A 66 5.07 7.24 9.80
CA CYS A 66 3.64 6.86 9.87
C CYS A 66 3.00 6.82 8.47
N LYS A 67 3.78 6.34 7.48
CA LYS A 67 3.34 6.14 6.09
C LYS A 67 3.27 4.67 5.79
N TRP A 68 2.11 4.20 5.36
CA TRP A 68 1.88 2.82 5.00
C TRP A 68 1.54 2.71 3.52
N HIS A 69 2.10 1.70 2.87
CA HIS A 69 1.90 1.44 1.46
C HIS A 69 1.18 0.11 1.30
N PHE A 70 0.21 0.05 0.39
CA PHE A 70 -0.60 -1.13 0.13
C PHE A 70 -0.81 -1.28 -1.37
N PHE A 71 -0.83 -2.52 -1.84
CA PHE A 71 -1.42 -2.83 -3.13
C PHE A 71 -2.92 -2.99 -2.95
N ALA A 72 -3.70 -2.14 -3.60
CA ALA A 72 -5.15 -2.22 -3.56
C ALA A 72 -5.69 -2.49 -4.95
N SER A 73 -6.62 -3.44 -5.03
CA SER A 73 -7.45 -3.55 -6.22
C SER A 73 -8.35 -2.33 -6.31
N ARG A 74 -8.44 -1.76 -7.51
CA ARG A 74 -9.28 -0.59 -7.74
C ARG A 74 -10.74 -1.04 -7.76
N ASP A 75 -11.43 -0.92 -6.63
CA ASP A 75 -12.85 -1.24 -6.56
C ASP A 75 -13.64 -0.29 -7.46
N ARG A 76 -14.53 -0.85 -8.29
CA ARG A 76 -15.35 -0.10 -9.24
C ARG A 76 -16.77 -0.04 -8.70
N LYS A 77 -17.32 1.16 -8.57
CA LYS A 77 -18.71 1.37 -8.14
C LYS A 77 -19.71 0.72 -9.10
N TYR A 78 -19.37 0.65 -10.38
CA TYR A 78 -20.18 0.03 -11.42
C TYR A 78 -19.29 -0.89 -12.28
N PRO A 79 -19.77 -2.07 -12.72
CA PRO A 79 -18.96 -3.03 -13.48
C PRO A 79 -18.19 -2.43 -14.67
N ASN A 80 -18.86 -1.52 -15.40
CA ASN A 80 -18.31 -0.85 -16.59
C ASN A 80 -17.92 0.62 -16.34
N GLY A 81 -17.96 1.08 -15.09
CA GLY A 81 -17.68 2.48 -14.75
C GLY A 81 -16.22 2.73 -14.38
N SER A 82 -15.72 3.93 -14.66
CA SER A 82 -14.41 4.41 -14.18
C SER A 82 -14.45 4.90 -12.72
N ARG A 83 -15.65 5.09 -12.17
CA ARG A 83 -15.86 5.59 -10.81
C ARG A 83 -15.48 4.51 -9.80
N SER A 84 -14.48 4.81 -8.97
CA SER A 84 -14.13 3.93 -7.86
C SER A 84 -15.16 3.98 -6.74
N ASN A 85 -15.42 2.83 -6.13
CA ASN A 85 -16.12 2.79 -4.86
C ASN A 85 -15.13 3.25 -3.78
N ARG A 86 -15.57 4.15 -2.92
CA ARG A 86 -14.74 4.78 -1.89
C ARG A 86 -15.42 4.79 -0.53
N ALA A 87 -16.56 4.12 -0.39
CA ALA A 87 -17.26 4.00 0.88
C ALA A 87 -16.57 2.95 1.76
N THR A 88 -16.47 3.26 3.05
CA THR A 88 -16.14 2.31 4.13
C THR A 88 -17.41 2.09 4.97
N GLU A 89 -17.34 1.33 6.06
CA GLU A 89 -18.50 1.08 6.92
C GLU A 89 -18.90 2.35 7.69
N ALA A 90 -17.91 3.06 8.23
CA ALA A 90 -18.09 4.27 9.02
C ALA A 90 -18.03 5.57 8.21
N GLY A 91 -17.69 5.53 6.91
CA GLY A 91 -17.50 6.76 6.13
C GLY A 91 -17.17 6.56 4.65
N TYR A 92 -16.37 7.47 4.10
CA TYR A 92 -15.91 7.40 2.72
C TYR A 92 -14.61 8.19 2.48
N TRP A 93 -13.81 7.72 1.53
CA TRP A 93 -12.61 8.40 1.04
C TRP A 93 -12.98 9.50 0.05
N LYS A 94 -12.62 10.75 0.38
CA LYS A 94 -12.78 11.92 -0.49
C LYS A 94 -11.46 12.23 -1.20
N SER A 95 -11.48 12.36 -2.53
CA SER A 95 -10.30 12.84 -3.26
C SER A 95 -10.07 14.32 -2.96
N THR A 96 -8.80 14.66 -2.73
CA THR A 96 -8.33 16.03 -2.49
C THR A 96 -7.13 16.28 -3.40
N GLY A 97 -7.03 17.48 -3.98
CA GLY A 97 -5.93 17.86 -4.89
C GLY A 97 -6.27 17.66 -6.37
N LYS A 98 -5.27 17.93 -7.22
CA LYS A 98 -5.28 17.60 -8.66
C LYS A 98 -4.32 16.45 -8.88
N ASP A 99 -4.72 15.54 -9.77
CA ASP A 99 -3.87 14.48 -10.30
C ASP A 99 -2.73 15.06 -11.15
#